data_AF-N8XKT9-F1
#
_entry.id   AF-N8XKT9-F1
#
_cell.length_a   1.000
_cell.length_b   1.000
_cell.length_c   1.000
_cell.angle_alpha   90.00
_cell.angle_beta   90.00
_cell.angle_gamma   90.00
#
_symmetry.space_group_name_H-M   'P 1'
#
loop_
_entity.id
_entity.type
_entity.pdbx_description
1 polymer ?
#
loop_
_entity_poly.entity_id
_entity_poly.type
_entity_poly.pdbx_seq_one_letter_code
_entity_poly.pdbx_strand_id
1 'polypeptide(L)'
;MAVKVDNIAVKILKIHDEENEISYAVKADVTNIRDDEYSNEEIGVEIQGVDLDGFEIISIYLSGKVQFNTTKTLTDREDYQDKNDFDQVVRWQYVN
;
A
#
# COMPACT_ATOMS: atom_id res chain seq x y z
N MET A 1 16.94 5.81 3.31
CA MET A 1 15.79 5.62 2.39
C MET A 1 16.22 4.65 1.30
N ALA A 2 15.78 3.39 1.41
CA ALA A 2 16.20 2.31 0.51
C ALA A 2 15.27 2.14 -0.71
N VAL A 3 14.11 2.81 -0.67
CA VAL A 3 13.07 2.74 -1.68
C VAL A 3 12.38 4.09 -1.82
N LYS A 4 11.86 4.36 -3.02
CA LYS A 4 10.98 5.48 -3.30
C LYS A 4 9.61 4.93 -3.69
N VAL A 5 8.54 5.49 -3.14
CA VAL A 5 7.16 5.05 -3.39
C VAL A 5 6.36 6.23 -3.93
N ASP A 6 5.70 6.04 -5.07
CA ASP A 6 4.87 7.04 -5.74
C ASP A 6 3.57 6.41 -6.27
N ASN A 7 2.68 7.24 -6.82
CA ASN A 7 1.46 6.80 -7.51
C ASN A 7 0.58 5.80 -6.73
N ILE A 8 0.49 6.00 -5.40
CA ILE A 8 -0.38 5.21 -4.53
C ILE A 8 -1.83 5.39 -5.00
N ALA A 9 -2.49 4.28 -5.30
CA ALA A 9 -3.88 4.27 -5.73
C ALA A 9 -4.62 3.10 -5.08
N VAL A 10 -5.88 3.35 -4.75
CA VAL A 10 -6.76 2.38 -4.09
C VAL A 10 -8.00 2.17 -4.93
N LYS A 11 -8.46 0.91 -5.00
CA LYS A 11 -9.67 0.51 -5.70
C LYS A 11 -10.51 -0.40 -4.82
N ILE A 12 -11.75 -0.01 -4.58
CA ILE A 12 -12.76 -0.89 -3.97
C ILE A 12 -13.09 -2.02 -4.96
N LEU A 13 -12.98 -3.25 -4.49
CA LEU A 13 -13.28 -4.46 -5.27
C LEU A 13 -14.71 -4.94 -5.01
N LYS A 14 -15.12 -4.94 -3.74
CA LYS A 14 -16.43 -5.43 -3.32
C LYS A 14 -16.86 -4.76 -2.01
N ILE A 15 -18.15 -4.52 -1.86
CA ILE A 15 -18.77 -4.01 -0.63
C ILE A 15 -19.74 -5.08 -0.14
N HIS A 16 -19.67 -5.39 1.15
CA HIS A 16 -20.50 -6.34 1.87
C HIS A 16 -21.31 -5.57 2.93
N ASP A 17 -22.36 -4.84 2.51
CA ASP A 17 -23.11 -3.95 3.39
C ASP A 17 -23.76 -4.68 4.59
N GLU A 18 -24.13 -5.95 4.44
CA GLU A 18 -24.74 -6.73 5.53
C GLU A 18 -23.77 -7.05 6.67
N GLU A 19 -22.47 -7.13 6.36
CA GLU A 19 -21.40 -7.51 7.29
C GLU A 19 -20.55 -6.28 7.70
N ASN A 20 -20.87 -5.09 7.19
CA ASN A 20 -20.08 -3.87 7.33
C ASN A 20 -18.62 -4.04 6.84
N GLU A 21 -18.45 -4.78 5.76
CA GLU A 21 -17.12 -5.16 5.26
C GLU A 21 -16.88 -4.64 3.83
N ILE A 22 -15.61 -4.38 3.51
CA ILE A 22 -15.15 -3.96 2.18
C ILE A 22 -13.88 -4.73 1.80
N SER A 23 -13.80 -5.16 0.54
CA SER A 23 -12.57 -5.64 -0.07
C SER A 23 -12.00 -4.55 -0.97
N TYR A 24 -10.71 -4.26 -0.85
CA TYR A 24 -10.03 -3.25 -1.66
C TYR A 24 -8.66 -3.73 -2.12
N ALA A 25 -8.16 -3.14 -3.19
CA ALA A 25 -6.80 -3.33 -3.67
C ALA A 25 -6.04 -2.02 -3.62
N VAL A 26 -4.79 -2.08 -3.22
CA VAL A 26 -3.84 -0.97 -3.26
C VAL A 26 -2.76 -1.31 -4.26
N LYS A 27 -2.32 -0.28 -4.99
CA LYS A 27 -1.11 -0.34 -5.79
C LYS A 27 -0.24 0.88 -5.53
N ALA A 28 1.07 0.70 -5.66
CA ALA A 28 2.01 1.80 -5.64
C ALA A 28 3.19 1.49 -6.55
N ASP A 29 3.78 2.53 -7.12
CA ASP A 29 5.01 2.41 -7.89
C ASP A 29 6.19 2.47 -6.93
N VAL A 30 6.94 1.38 -6.84
CA VAL A 30 8.09 1.23 -5.95
C VAL A 30 9.37 1.24 -6.78
N THR A 31 10.27 2.17 -6.47
CA THR A 31 11.60 2.26 -7.08
C THR A 31 12.64 1.80 -6.08
N ASN A 32 13.39 0.76 -6.44
CA ASN A 32 14.51 0.28 -5.63
C ASN A 32 15.72 1.20 -5.84
N ILE A 33 16.18 1.85 -4.77
CA ILE A 33 17.37 2.72 -4.79
C ILE A 33 18.49 2.19 -3.88
N ARG A 34 18.45 0.90 -3.50
CA ARG A 34 19.51 0.23 -2.71
C ARG A 34 20.76 0.05 -3.54
N ASP A 35 21.83 0.76 -3.19
CA ASP A 35 23.14 0.77 -3.86
C ASP A 35 23.95 -0.52 -3.66
N ASP A 36 23.38 -1.69 -3.94
CA ASP A 36 24.10 -2.94 -4.01
C ASP A 36 23.69 -3.76 -5.23
N GLU A 37 24.68 -4.15 -6.03
CA GLU A 37 24.54 -4.93 -7.28
C GLU A 37 23.95 -6.34 -7.06
N TYR A 38 23.68 -6.73 -5.80
CA TYR A 38 23.07 -7.99 -5.42
C TYR A 38 21.58 -7.87 -5.03
N SER A 39 20.99 -6.68 -5.12
CA SER A 39 19.62 -6.39 -4.67
C SER A 39 18.50 -6.84 -5.61
N ASN A 40 18.51 -8.11 -6.02
CA ASN A 40 17.25 -8.82 -6.35
C ASN A 40 16.44 -9.14 -5.07
N GLU A 41 16.51 -8.24 -4.09
CA GLU A 41 15.89 -8.39 -2.79
C GLU A 41 14.38 -8.23 -2.90
N GLU A 42 13.68 -8.98 -2.07
CA GLU A 42 12.28 -8.79 -1.83
C GLU A 42 12.10 -7.44 -1.12
N ILE A 43 11.35 -6.54 -1.75
CA ILE A 43 11.02 -5.24 -1.18
C ILE A 43 9.63 -5.34 -0.58
N GLY A 44 9.53 -5.02 0.70
CA GLY A 44 8.26 -4.73 1.37
C GLY A 44 8.14 -3.24 1.62
N VAL A 45 6.98 -2.66 1.32
CA VAL A 45 6.61 -1.29 1.71
C VAL A 45 5.24 -1.32 2.39
N GLU A 46 5.08 -0.48 3.40
CA GLU A 46 3.82 -0.32 4.11
C GLU A 46 3.12 0.96 3.65
N ILE A 47 1.87 0.83 3.24
CA ILE A 47 1.03 1.97 2.88
C ILE A 47 -0.03 2.13 3.96
N GLN A 48 -0.09 3.31 4.56
CA GLN A 48 -1.04 3.66 5.59
C GLN A 48 -2.18 4.51 5.01
N GLY A 49 -3.41 4.10 5.28
CA GLY A 49 -4.60 4.93 5.20
C GLY A 49 -4.74 5.72 6.50
N VAL A 50 -4.76 7.04 6.40
CA VAL A 50 -4.84 7.94 7.56
C VAL A 50 -6.05 8.84 7.53
N ASP A 51 -6.47 9.29 8.71
CA ASP A 51 -7.56 10.23 8.92
C ASP A 51 -7.15 11.69 8.62
N LEU A 52 -8.08 12.63 8.88
CA LEU A 52 -7.88 14.07 8.71
C LEU A 52 -6.78 14.64 9.60
N ASP A 53 -6.60 14.07 10.80
CA ASP A 53 -5.59 14.47 11.78
C ASP A 53 -4.23 13.81 11.51
N GLY A 54 -4.19 12.85 10.57
CA GLY A 54 -3.00 12.13 10.13
C GLY A 54 -2.68 10.88 10.93
N PHE A 55 -3.61 10.38 11.75
CA PHE A 55 -3.46 9.10 12.45
C PHE A 55 -3.72 7.93 11.52
N GLU A 56 -2.95 6.85 11.69
CA GLU A 56 -3.16 5.58 11.00
C GLU A 56 -4.49 4.96 11.42
N ILE A 57 -5.31 4.62 10.42
CA ILE A 57 -6.56 3.86 10.57
C ILE A 57 -6.39 2.45 10.00
N ILE A 58 -5.71 2.35 8.84
CA ILE A 58 -5.50 1.10 8.11
C ILE A 58 -4.08 1.06 7.58
N SER A 59 -3.46 -0.12 7.54
CA SER A 59 -2.16 -0.36 6.93
C SER A 59 -2.23 -1.56 5.98
N ILE A 60 -1.58 -1.48 4.83
CA ILE A 60 -1.42 -2.62 3.91
C ILE A 60 0.04 -2.76 3.48
N TYR A 61 0.54 -3.99 3.48
CA TYR A 61 1.90 -4.31 3.05
C TYR A 61 1.91 -4.69 1.57
N LEU A 62 2.67 -3.94 0.76
CA LEU A 62 2.96 -4.31 -0.62
C LEU A 62 4.34 -4.96 -0.66
N SER A 63 4.42 -6.19 -1.16
CA SER A 63 5.69 -6.90 -1.27
C SER A 63 5.97 -7.40 -2.69
N GLY A 64 7.25 -7.47 -3.04
CA GLY A 64 7.66 -8.10 -4.29
C GLY A 64 9.12 -7.83 -4.66
N LYS A 65 9.60 -8.59 -5.64
CA LYS A 65 10.94 -8.41 -6.20
C LYS A 65 10.96 -7.21 -7.13
N VAL A 66 11.83 -6.24 -6.82
CA VAL A 66 12.09 -5.03 -7.62
C VAL A 66 13.59 -4.90 -7.83
N GLN A 67 14.02 -4.94 -9.10
CA GLN A 67 15.44 -4.87 -9.43
C GLN A 67 16.03 -3.52 -9.08
N PHE A 68 17.32 -3.48 -8.76
CA PHE A 68 18.04 -2.24 -8.49
C PHE A 68 17.80 -1.19 -9.57
N ASN A 69 17.55 0.05 -9.15
CA ASN A 69 17.34 1.22 -10.00
C ASN A 69 16.21 1.05 -11.02
N THR A 70 15.25 0.16 -10.74
CA THR A 70 14.04 -0.01 -11.52
C THR A 70 12.82 0.38 -10.71
N THR A 71 11.78 0.81 -11.41
CA THR A 71 10.44 1.04 -10.87
C THR A 71 9.54 -0.12 -11.24
N LYS A 72 8.79 -0.62 -10.27
CA LYS A 72 7.76 -1.64 -10.48
C LYS A 72 6.51 -1.30 -9.69
N THR A 73 5.35 -1.45 -10.31
CA THR A 73 4.08 -1.38 -9.61
C THR A 73 3.92 -2.63 -8.76
N LEU A 74 3.87 -2.47 -7.45
CA LEU A 74 3.42 -3.51 -6.53
C LEU A 74 1.94 -3.33 -6.25
N THR A 75 1.24 -4.44 -6.06
CA THR A 75 -0.18 -4.42 -5.73
C THR A 75 -0.49 -5.52 -4.74
N ASP A 76 -1.36 -5.21 -3.80
CA ASP A 76 -1.93 -6.19 -2.89
C ASP A 76 -3.40 -5.85 -2.65
N ARG A 77 -4.11 -6.77 -2.03
CA ARG A 77 -5.52 -6.64 -1.70
C ARG A 77 -5.75 -7.04 -0.26
N GLU A 78 -6.70 -6.35 0.36
CA GLU A 78 -7.24 -6.73 1.64
C GLU A 78 -8.72 -7.10 1.43
N ASP A 79 -9.11 -8.20 2.05
CA ASP A 79 -10.48 -8.69 2.01
C ASP A 79 -11.10 -8.57 3.41
N TYR A 80 -12.40 -8.26 3.46
CA TYR A 80 -13.16 -8.18 4.72
C TYR A 80 -12.69 -7.08 5.70
N GLN A 81 -12.21 -5.94 5.18
CA GLN A 81 -11.88 -4.77 6.00
C GLN A 81 -13.16 -4.12 6.54
N ASP A 82 -13.14 -3.62 7.78
CA ASP A 82 -14.27 -2.85 8.30
C ASP A 82 -14.52 -1.59 7.44
N LYS A 83 -15.75 -1.47 6.95
CA LYS A 83 -16.15 -0.40 6.04
C LYS A 83 -16.09 0.98 6.71
N ASN A 84 -16.40 1.09 8.00
CA ASN A 84 -16.35 2.37 8.71
C ASN A 84 -14.90 2.84 8.87
N ASP A 85 -13.97 1.92 9.14
CA ASP A 85 -12.54 2.25 9.17
C ASP A 85 -12.06 2.70 7.79
N PHE A 86 -12.48 2.01 6.72
CA PHE A 86 -12.09 2.39 5.37
C PHE A 86 -12.63 3.77 4.97
N ASP A 87 -13.88 4.08 5.33
CA ASP A 87 -14.52 5.37 5.04
C ASP A 87 -13.89 6.54 5.83
N GLN A 88 -13.20 6.26 6.94
CA GLN A 88 -12.45 7.28 7.69
C GLN A 88 -11.11 7.66 7.02
N VAL A 89 -10.60 6.82 6.12
CA VAL A 89 -9.35 7.10 5.41
C VAL A 89 -9.54 8.22 4.39
N VAL A 90 -8.84 9.34 4.59
CA VAL A 90 -8.89 10.49 3.67
C VAL A 90 -7.69 10.58 2.75
N ARG A 91 -6.57 9.95 3.13
CA ARG A 91 -5.36 9.89 2.29
C ARG A 91 -4.58 8.61 2.55
N TRP A 92 -3.89 8.14 1.52
CA TRP A 92 -2.95 7.02 1.60
C TRP A 92 -1.52 7.55 1.48
N GLN A 93 -0.64 7.10 2.36
CA GLN A 93 0.75 7.53 2.39
C GLN A 93 1.70 6.36 2.63
N TYR A 94 2.91 6.48 2.09
CA TYR A 94 4.01 5.58 2.40
C TYR A 94 4.75 6.08 3.64
N VAL A 95 5.07 5.18 4.57
CA VAL A 95 5.90 5.47 5.74
C VAL A 95 7.25 4.77 5.62
N ASN A 96 8.33 5.54 5.79
CA ASN A 96 9.72 5.06 5.69
C ASN A 96 10.26 4.58 7.02
#